data_AF-A0A535M351-F1
#
_entry.id   AF-A0A535M351-F1
#
_cell.length_a   1.000
_cell.length_b   1.000
_cell.length_c   1.000
_cell.angle_alpha   90.00
_cell.angle_beta   90.00
_cell.angle_gamma   90.00
#
_symmetry.space_group_name_H-M   'P 1'
#
loop_
_entity.id
_entity.type
_entity.pdbx_description
1 polymer ?
#
loop_
_entity_poly.entity_id
_entity_poly.type
_entity_poly.pdbx_seq_one_letter_code
_entity_poly.pdbx_strand_id
1 'polypeptide(L)' 'MPTQASTDRPRDQRIFFGALDHHKLSFAERMMAKAVRAPSGDFRDWQAIEAWAASIARDLG' A
#
# COMPACT_ATOMS: atom_id res chain seq x y z
N MET A 1 10.07 -38.67 10.37
CA MET A 1 9.39 -38.01 9.23
C MET A 1 9.52 -36.50 9.44
N PRO A 2 10.40 -35.77 8.75
CA PRO A 2 10.43 -34.32 8.89
C PRO A 2 9.20 -33.76 8.16
N THR A 3 8.37 -33.06 8.92
CA THR A 3 7.19 -32.33 8.43
C THR A 3 7.65 -31.29 7.41
N GLN A 4 7.24 -31.42 6.15
CA GLN A 4 7.51 -30.39 5.14
C GLN A 4 6.75 -29.13 5.54
N ALA A 5 7.47 -28.10 5.98
CA ALA A 5 6.90 -26.77 6.13
C ALA A 5 6.72 -26.19 4.74
N SER A 6 5.48 -26.14 4.26
CA SER A 6 5.11 -25.50 3.00
C SER A 6 5.58 -24.05 3.03
N THR A 7 6.65 -23.76 2.30
CA THR A 7 7.18 -22.40 2.18
C THR A 7 6.34 -21.67 1.14
N ASP A 8 5.12 -21.31 1.51
CA ASP A 8 4.27 -20.44 0.68
C ASP A 8 4.87 -19.04 0.71
N ARG A 9 5.70 -18.73 -0.30
CA ARG A 9 6.29 -17.40 -0.45
C ARG A 9 5.39 -16.57 -1.36
N PRO A 10 5.20 -15.28 -1.04
CA PRO A 10 4.48 -14.38 -1.92
C PRO A 10 5.16 -14.38 -3.31
N ARG A 11 4.35 -14.53 -4.36
CA ARG A 11 4.83 -14.54 -5.75
C ARG A 11 5.29 -13.15 -6.19
N ASP A 12 4.61 -12.10 -5.71
CA ASP A 12 4.92 -10.71 -5.97
C ASP A 12 4.40 -9.80 -4.85
N GLN A 13 5.02 -8.63 -4.64
CA GLN A 13 4.59 -7.61 -3.69
C GLN A 13 4.91 -6.22 -4.22
N ARG A 14 3.95 -5.29 -4.16
CA ARG A 14 4.12 -3.90 -4.60
C ARG A 14 3.67 -2.90 -3.53
N ILE A 15 4.44 -1.83 -3.35
CA ILE A 15 4.13 -0.73 -2.44
C ILE A 15 3.55 0.42 -3.27
N PHE A 16 2.42 0.95 -2.81
CA PHE A 16 1.77 2.13 -3.39
C PHE A 16 1.75 3.26 -2.36
N PHE A 17 1.79 4.50 -2.82
CA PHE A 17 1.57 5.64 -1.95
C PHE A 17 0.15 5.61 -1.37
N GLY A 18 -0.02 6.18 -0.18
CA GLY A 18 -1.33 6.28 0.47
C GLY A 18 -2.01 7.63 0.24
N ALA A 19 -3.13 7.83 0.91
CA ALA A 19 -3.75 9.15 1.03
C ALA A 19 -3.37 9.78 2.37
N LEU A 20 -3.04 11.07 2.37
CA LEU A 20 -2.81 11.85 3.58
C LEU A 20 -4.06 12.69 3.90
N ASP A 21 -4.84 12.22 4.87
CA ASP A 21 -6.04 12.91 5.37
C ASP A 21 -5.81 13.40 6.81
N HIS A 22 -5.70 14.72 6.96
CA HIS A 22 -5.43 15.36 8.25
C HIS A 22 -6.54 15.15 9.29
N HIS A 23 -7.77 14.81 8.89
CA HIS A 23 -8.88 14.54 9.80
C HIS A 23 -8.78 13.15 10.43
N LYS A 24 -8.08 12.21 9.78
CA LYS A 24 -7.86 10.84 10.26
C LYS A 24 -6.61 10.70 11.12
N LEU A 25 -5.74 11.71 11.12
CA LEU A 25 -4.53 11.74 11.95
C LEU A 25 -4.84 12.05 13.42
N SER A 26 -4.09 11.43 14.33
CA SER A 26 -4.05 11.85 15.74
C SER A 26 -3.49 13.27 15.87
N PHE A 27 -3.63 13.87 17.06
CA PHE A 27 -3.19 15.25 17.28
C PHE A 27 -1.70 15.45 17.01
N ALA A 28 -0.84 14.52 17.46
CA ALA A 28 0.61 14.59 17.24
C ALA A 28 0.98 14.44 15.76
N GLU A 29 0.39 13.48 15.06
CA GLU A 29 0.63 13.25 13.63
C GLU A 29 0.19 14.45 12.78
N ARG A 30 -0.96 15.04 13.10
CA ARG A 30 -1.46 16.26 12.44
C ARG A 30 -0.53 17.45 12.67
N MET A 31 0.06 17.59 13.85
CA MET A 31 1.03 18.66 14.12
C MET A 31 2.32 18.45 13.33
N MET A 32 2.82 17.22 13.22
CA MET A 32 3.98 16.92 12.38
C MET A 32 3.69 17.17 10.89
N ALA A 33 2.55 16.70 10.38
CA ALA A 33 2.13 16.94 9.00
C ALA A 33 2.02 18.44 8.68
N LYS A 34 1.49 19.24 9.61
CA LYS A 34 1.47 20.72 9.49
C LYS A 34 2.86 21.34 9.53
N ALA A 35 3.75 20.87 10.41
CA ALA A 35 5.12 21.39 10.54
C ALA A 35 5.93 21.21 9.25
N VAL A 36 5.78 20.07 8.57
CA VAL A 36 6.42 19.82 7.27
C VAL A 36 5.62 20.34 6.07
N ARG A 37 4.49 21.03 6.31
CA ARG A 37 3.54 21.50 5.27
C ARG A 37 3.18 20.39 4.29
N ALA A 38 2.93 19.19 4.80
CA ALA A 38 2.58 18.06 3.96
C ALA A 38 1.28 18.34 3.19
N PRO A 39 1.26 18.13 1.87
CA PRO A 39 0.04 18.28 1.07
C PRO A 39 -0.97 17.21 1.49
N SER A 40 -2.19 17.62 1.81
CA SER A 40 -3.30 16.68 1.97
C SER A 40 -3.78 16.24 0.59
N GLY A 41 -4.05 14.96 0.43
CA GLY A 41 -4.47 14.43 -0.86
C GLY A 41 -4.39 12.91 -0.95
N ASP A 42 -4.97 12.37 -2.02
CA ASP A 42 -4.77 10.99 -2.42
C ASP A 42 -3.57 10.92 -3.38
N PHE A 43 -2.51 10.22 -2.99
CA PHE A 43 -1.30 10.06 -3.81
C PHE A 43 -1.24 8.67 -4.46
N ARG A 44 -2.29 7.86 -4.34
CA ARG A 44 -2.38 6.57 -5.00
C ARG A 44 -2.44 6.74 -6.52
N ASP A 45 -1.51 6.06 -7.20
CA ASP A 45 -1.62 5.83 -8.64
C ASP A 45 -2.60 4.68 -8.88
N TRP A 46 -3.87 5.03 -9.08
CA TRP A 46 -4.93 4.06 -9.32
C TRP A 46 -4.71 3.25 -10.60
N GLN A 47 -4.13 3.87 -11.64
CA GLN A 47 -3.83 3.17 -12.88
C GLN A 47 -2.76 2.08 -12.65
N ALA A 48 -1.74 2.37 -11.85
CA ALA A 48 -0.72 1.38 -11.48
C ALA A 48 -1.28 0.26 -10.60
N ILE A 49 -2.21 0.57 -9.69
CA ILE A 49 -2.89 -0.43 -8.85
C ILE A 49 -3.74 -1.36 -9.73
N GLU A 50 -4.54 -0.81 -10.64
CA GLU A 50 -5.38 -1.59 -11.56
C GLU A 50 -4.54 -2.47 -12.48
N ALA A 51 -3.45 -1.94 -13.04
CA ALA A 51 -2.54 -2.71 -13.89
C ALA A 51 -1.90 -3.88 -13.14
N TRP A 52 -1.52 -3.69 -11.87
CA TRP A 52 -0.99 -4.76 -11.03
C TRP A 52 -2.06 -5.79 -10.64
N ALA A 53 -3.27 -5.35 -10.32
CA ALA A 53 -4.39 -6.27 -10.08
C ALA A 53 -4.69 -7.13 -11.33
N ALA A 54 -4.64 -6.52 -12.51
CA ALA A 54 -4.82 -7.22 -13.78
C ALA A 54 -3.70 -8.23 -14.06
N SER A 55 -2.45 -7.95 -13.69
CA SER A 55 -1.37 -8.94 -13.82
C SER A 55 -1.58 -10.13 -12.90
N ILE A 56 -1.99 -9.89 -11.65
CA ILE A 56 -2.32 -10.98 -10.71
C ILE A 56 -3.45 -11.86 -11.27
N ALA A 57 -4.51 -11.25 -11.80
CA ALA A 57 -5.62 -12.00 -12.39
C ALA A 57 -5.17 -12.86 -13.58
N ARG A 58 -4.26 -12.36 -14.41
CA ARG A 58 -3.65 -13.12 -15.52
C ARG A 58 -2.75 -14.26 -15.05
N ASP A 59 -2.07 -14.11 -13.92
CA ASP A 59 -1.17 -15.13 -13.37
C ASP A 59 -1.93 -16.25 -12.64
N LEU A 60 -3.20 -16.01 -12.28
CA LEU A 60 -4.06 -16.96 -11.58
C LEU A 60 -5.14 -17.60 -12.47
N GLY A 61 -5.42 -17.03 -13.65
CA GLY A 61 -6.36 -17.55 -14.65
C GLY A 61 -5.72 -18.54 -15.62
#